data_AF-A0A6J8AZR6-F1
#
_entry.id   AF-A0A6J8AZR6-F1
#
_cell.length_a   1.000
_cell.length_b   1.000
_cell.length_c   1.000
_cell.angle_alpha   90.00
_cell.angle_beta   90.00
_cell.angle_gamma   90.00
#
_symmetry.space_group_name_H-M   'P 1'
#
loop_
_entity.id
_entity.type
_entity.pdbx_description
1 polymer ?
#
loop_
_entity_poly.entity_id
_entity_poly.type
_entity_poly.pdbx_seq_one_letter_code
_entity_poly.pdbx_strand_id
1 'polypeptide(L)'
;MFDIHVLDEEEEGVLWLEFSAKLSKLCFCVAICYLPPADSCRPVDSDVFFRNLLHQVYSYQHKGKIFICGDFNSRVGSNSDYIEGVDLVKPRNFIDHTENHHGDMFINFLSDVNFGMLNGRFNDNQFTCISTTGKSVVDYICVPYEDMENIEDFKIVPMSDIINNISYIPDSIPDHSVLYCDVNLSTNEYRYE
;
A
#
# COMPACT_ATOMS: atom_id res chain seq x y z
N MET A 1 -21.33 -3.03 6.47
CA MET A 1 -21.40 -1.56 6.47
C MET A 1 -20.55 -1.06 7.62
N PHE A 2 -19.68 -0.07 7.38
CA PHE A 2 -18.71 0.44 8.32
C PHE A 2 -19.06 1.88 8.74
N ASP A 3 -18.71 2.24 9.97
CA ASP A 3 -18.48 3.62 10.38
C ASP A 3 -17.01 3.96 10.09
N ILE A 4 -16.76 5.17 9.58
CA ILE A 4 -15.43 5.63 9.16
C ILE A 4 -15.06 6.85 9.99
N HIS A 5 -13.88 6.81 10.60
CA HIS A 5 -13.35 7.91 11.41
C HIS A 5 -11.95 8.28 10.95
N VAL A 6 -11.64 9.58 10.89
CA VAL A 6 -10.26 10.05 10.72
C VAL A 6 -9.52 9.81 12.03
N LEU A 7 -8.43 9.06 11.98
CA LEU A 7 -7.55 8.79 13.13
C LEU A 7 -6.42 9.83 13.24
N ASP A 8 -5.87 10.22 12.09
CA ASP A 8 -4.74 11.14 11.98
C ASP A 8 -4.76 11.80 10.60
N GLU A 9 -4.53 13.11 10.58
CA GLU A 9 -4.34 13.93 9.38
C GLU A 9 -3.30 15.04 9.63
N GLU A 10 -2.46 14.90 10.68
CA GLU A 10 -1.48 15.92 11.07
C GLU A 10 -0.26 15.94 10.14
N GLU A 11 0.11 14.79 9.59
CA GLU A 11 1.28 14.63 8.73
C GLU A 11 0.93 14.87 7.26
N GLU A 12 1.66 15.80 6.62
CA GLU A 12 1.46 16.06 5.20
C GLU A 12 1.76 14.79 4.38
N GLY A 13 0.79 14.37 3.57
CA GLY A 13 0.93 13.17 2.74
C GLY A 13 0.57 11.87 3.46
N VAL A 14 0.06 11.90 4.70
CA VAL A 14 -0.49 10.69 5.35
C VAL A 14 -1.88 10.99 5.93
N LEU A 15 -2.86 10.17 5.56
CA LEU A 15 -4.20 10.17 6.14
C LEU A 15 -4.51 8.80 6.72
N TRP A 16 -4.83 8.75 8.01
CA TRP A 16 -5.27 7.53 8.67
C TRP A 16 -6.78 7.50 8.84
N LEU A 17 -7.39 6.38 8.43
CA LEU A 17 -8.81 6.12 8.58
C LEU A 17 -9.04 4.84 9.37
N GLU A 18 -9.93 4.89 10.36
CA GLU A 18 -10.46 3.72 11.06
C GLU A 18 -11.80 3.30 10.45
N PHE A 19 -11.93 2.01 10.14
CA PHE A 19 -13.16 1.40 9.66
C PHE A 19 -13.68 0.44 10.72
N SER A 20 -14.80 0.80 11.35
CA SER A 20 -15.46 -0.01 12.38
C SER A 20 -16.74 -0.64 11.85
N ALA A 21 -16.85 -1.97 11.87
CA ALA A 21 -18.05 -2.66 11.40
C ALA A 21 -19.24 -2.39 12.34
N LYS A 22 -20.38 -1.92 11.80
CA LYS A 22 -21.54 -1.55 12.64
C LYS A 22 -22.19 -2.72 13.40
N LEU A 23 -21.99 -3.94 12.92
CA LEU A 23 -22.67 -5.14 13.40
C LEU A 23 -21.72 -6.19 14.01
N SER A 24 -20.42 -5.88 14.09
CA SER A 24 -19.42 -6.81 14.62
C SER A 24 -18.28 -6.03 15.30
N LYS A 25 -17.34 -6.73 15.93
CA LYS A 25 -16.13 -6.10 16.49
C LYS A 25 -15.01 -5.88 15.48
N LEU A 26 -15.24 -6.24 14.21
CA LEU A 26 -14.25 -6.07 13.16
C LEU A 26 -13.86 -4.59 13.01
N CYS A 27 -12.57 -4.33 13.13
CA CYS A 27 -11.97 -3.02 12.94
C CYS A 27 -10.69 -3.17 12.10
N PHE A 28 -10.48 -2.24 11.17
CA PHE A 28 -9.21 -2.10 10.46
C PHE A 28 -8.89 -0.63 10.23
N CYS A 29 -7.60 -0.33 10.13
CA CYS A 29 -7.06 1.00 9.89
C CYS A 29 -6.39 1.04 8.52
N VAL A 30 -6.54 2.14 7.80
CA VAL A 30 -5.92 2.36 6.50
C VAL A 30 -5.09 3.64 6.57
N ALA A 31 -3.79 3.52 6.31
CA ALA A 31 -2.91 4.65 6.06
C ALA A 31 -2.86 4.91 4.56
N ILE A 32 -3.34 6.07 4.13
CA ILE A 32 -3.32 6.53 2.75
C ILE A 32 -2.14 7.50 2.61
N CYS A 33 -1.16 7.12 1.80
CA CYS A 33 0.14 7.77 1.72
C CYS A 33 0.36 8.44 0.36
N TYR A 34 1.01 9.60 0.39
CA TYR A 34 1.56 10.29 -0.76
C TYR A 34 2.93 10.88 -0.39
N LEU A 35 4.00 10.21 -0.82
CA LEU A 35 5.35 10.74 -0.75
C LEU A 35 5.70 11.30 -2.14
N PRO A 36 5.93 12.62 -2.29
CA PRO A 36 6.19 13.20 -3.59
C PRO A 36 7.54 12.71 -4.17
N PRO A 37 7.76 12.87 -5.49
CA PRO A 37 9.06 12.57 -6.11
C PRO A 37 10.21 13.33 -5.43
N ALA A 38 11.41 12.73 -5.42
CA ALA A 38 12.60 13.31 -4.79
C ALA A 38 13.01 14.68 -5.35
N ASP A 39 12.67 14.98 -6.60
CA ASP A 39 12.92 16.25 -7.29
C ASP A 39 11.74 17.23 -7.20
N SER A 40 10.68 16.89 -6.45
CA SER A 40 9.53 17.77 -6.29
C SER A 40 9.87 19.04 -5.49
N CYS A 41 9.15 20.12 -5.77
CA CYS A 41 9.26 21.35 -4.97
C CYS A 41 8.53 21.27 -3.61
N ARG A 42 7.88 20.14 -3.28
CA ARG A 42 7.16 19.99 -2.02
C ARG A 42 8.14 19.71 -0.88
N PRO A 43 8.01 20.36 0.29
CA PRO A 43 8.96 20.23 1.39
C PRO A 43 8.69 18.98 2.24
N VAL A 44 8.48 17.82 1.63
CA VAL A 44 8.33 16.55 2.35
C VAL A 44 9.68 15.87 2.40
N ASP A 45 10.27 15.83 3.58
CA ASP A 45 11.50 15.11 3.84
C ASP A 45 11.19 13.62 4.01
N SER A 46 11.79 12.76 3.19
CA SER A 46 11.51 11.32 3.17
C SER A 46 11.90 10.62 4.49
N ASP A 47 12.94 11.08 5.18
CA ASP A 47 13.34 10.53 6.48
C ASP A 47 12.33 10.88 7.57
N VAL A 48 11.85 12.12 7.55
CA VAL A 48 10.77 12.56 8.44
C VAL A 48 9.49 11.77 8.14
N PHE A 49 9.13 11.62 6.87
CA PHE A 49 7.93 10.90 6.43
C PHE A 49 7.91 9.46 6.93
N PHE A 50 8.94 8.66 6.64
CA PHE A 50 8.97 7.25 7.06
C PHE A 50 9.09 7.08 8.57
N ARG A 51 9.81 7.97 9.27
CA ARG A 51 9.87 7.96 10.73
C ARG A 51 8.51 8.25 11.37
N ASN A 52 7.76 9.22 10.84
CA ASN A 52 6.45 9.57 11.36
C ASN A 52 5.45 8.44 11.07
N LEU A 53 5.47 7.87 9.86
CA LEU A 53 4.65 6.71 9.51
C LEU A 53 4.96 5.50 10.39
N LEU A 54 6.24 5.23 10.71
CA LEU A 54 6.65 4.19 11.65
C LEU A 54 6.02 4.38 13.03
N HIS A 55 6.10 5.60 13.59
CA HIS A 55 5.48 5.91 14.87
C HIS A 55 3.95 5.76 14.86
N GLN A 56 3.29 6.16 13.77
CA GLN A 56 1.85 6.01 13.60
C GLN A 56 1.43 4.53 13.52
N VAL A 57 2.15 3.69 12.77
CA VAL A 57 1.88 2.25 12.71
C VAL A 57 1.91 1.65 14.11
N TYR A 58 2.95 1.94 14.90
CA TYR A 58 3.03 1.43 16.28
C TYR A 58 1.95 2.01 17.21
N SER A 59 1.48 3.22 16.96
CA SER A 59 0.41 3.86 17.73
C SER A 59 -0.96 3.25 17.45
N TYR A 60 -1.19 2.75 16.22
CA TYR A 60 -2.49 2.28 15.76
C TYR A 60 -2.59 0.75 15.60
N GLN A 61 -1.49 -0.01 15.71
CA GLN A 61 -1.47 -1.48 15.56
C GLN A 61 -2.45 -2.23 16.50
N HIS A 62 -2.79 -1.65 17.65
CA HIS A 62 -3.73 -2.26 18.60
C HIS A 62 -5.20 -1.92 18.34
N LYS A 63 -5.50 -1.04 17.37
CA LYS A 63 -6.89 -0.66 17.03
C LYS A 63 -7.58 -1.66 16.11
N GLY A 64 -6.81 -2.37 15.29
CA GLY A 64 -7.32 -3.31 14.31
C GLY A 64 -6.24 -3.69 13.29
N LYS A 65 -6.62 -4.46 12.27
CA LYS A 65 -5.72 -4.80 11.16
C LYS A 65 -5.28 -3.52 10.43
N ILE A 66 -4.03 -3.44 9.99
CA ILE A 66 -3.51 -2.25 9.31
C ILE A 66 -3.31 -2.54 7.83
N PHE A 67 -3.72 -1.59 6.99
CA PHE A 67 -3.36 -1.51 5.58
C PHE A 67 -2.59 -0.20 5.37
N ILE A 68 -1.52 -0.27 4.59
CA ILE A 68 -0.81 0.92 4.12
C ILE A 68 -0.94 0.94 2.61
N CYS A 69 -1.42 2.03 2.04
CA CYS A 69 -1.53 2.14 0.59
C CYS A 69 -1.28 3.56 0.09
N GLY A 70 -0.86 3.68 -1.16
CA GLY A 70 -0.70 4.97 -1.81
C GLY A 70 0.52 5.05 -2.71
N ASP A 71 0.81 6.26 -3.19
CA ASP A 71 1.94 6.59 -4.06
C ASP A 71 3.14 7.02 -3.20
N PHE A 72 4.16 6.19 -3.16
CA PHE A 72 5.37 6.48 -2.40
C PHE A 72 6.46 7.13 -3.26
N ASN A 73 6.29 7.19 -4.59
CA ASN A 73 7.38 7.48 -5.52
C ASN A 73 8.65 6.64 -5.26
N SER A 74 8.47 5.49 -4.61
CA SER A 74 9.52 4.53 -4.25
C SER A 74 9.62 3.48 -5.33
N ARG A 75 10.76 3.40 -6.01
CA ARG A 75 11.06 2.33 -6.96
C ARG A 75 11.98 1.36 -6.24
N VAL A 76 11.49 0.16 -5.96
CA VAL A 76 12.19 -0.83 -5.10
C VAL A 76 12.95 -1.90 -5.89
N GLY A 77 12.83 -1.90 -7.22
CA GLY A 77 13.46 -2.90 -8.09
C GLY A 77 13.27 -4.34 -7.59
N SER A 78 14.41 -5.00 -7.44
CA SER A 78 14.51 -6.39 -6.99
C SER A 78 14.66 -6.55 -5.48
N ASN A 79 14.69 -5.45 -4.72
CA ASN A 79 14.90 -5.50 -3.27
C ASN A 79 13.78 -6.27 -2.58
N SER A 80 14.17 -7.20 -1.70
CA SER A 80 13.23 -7.98 -0.92
C SER A 80 12.70 -7.15 0.24
N ASP A 81 11.39 -7.15 0.44
CA ASP A 81 10.75 -6.64 1.65
C ASP A 81 10.70 -7.68 2.77
N TYR A 82 11.01 -8.95 2.48
CA TYR A 82 10.95 -10.08 3.42
C TYR A 82 12.30 -10.76 3.61
N ILE A 83 12.44 -11.50 4.72
CA ILE A 83 13.61 -12.32 5.03
C ILE A 83 13.37 -13.76 4.56
N GLU A 84 14.14 -14.19 3.54
CA GLU A 84 14.03 -15.55 3.00
C GLU A 84 14.28 -16.62 4.07
N GLY A 85 13.36 -17.58 4.17
CA GLY A 85 13.44 -18.69 5.13
C GLY A 85 12.97 -18.33 6.55
N VAL A 86 12.67 -17.06 6.84
CA VAL A 86 12.03 -16.62 8.07
C VAL A 86 10.56 -16.31 7.80
N ASP A 87 10.31 -15.46 6.81
CA ASP A 87 8.95 -15.07 6.44
C ASP A 87 8.36 -16.07 5.45
N LEU A 88 7.17 -16.59 5.77
CA LEU A 88 6.45 -17.54 4.93
C LEU A 88 5.63 -16.84 3.85
N VAL A 89 6.29 -15.98 3.06
CA VAL A 89 5.66 -15.25 1.96
C VAL A 89 6.21 -15.64 0.60
N LYS A 90 5.34 -15.58 -0.41
CA LYS A 90 5.74 -15.79 -1.80
C LYS A 90 6.68 -14.65 -2.26
N PRO A 91 7.78 -14.97 -2.96
CA PRO A 91 8.63 -13.95 -3.58
C PRO A 91 7.85 -13.09 -4.57
N ARG A 92 8.25 -11.82 -4.71
CA ARG A 92 7.66 -10.90 -5.70
C ARG A 92 8.18 -11.24 -7.10
N ASN A 93 7.28 -11.26 -8.07
CA ASN A 93 7.61 -11.08 -9.47
C ASN A 93 7.71 -9.57 -9.74
N PHE A 94 8.91 -9.01 -9.88
CA PHE A 94 9.10 -7.58 -10.15
C PHE A 94 9.23 -7.31 -11.66
N ILE A 95 8.58 -6.26 -12.13
CA ILE A 95 8.61 -5.81 -13.54
C ILE A 95 9.28 -4.44 -13.74
N ASP A 96 9.36 -3.65 -12.67
CA ASP A 96 10.21 -2.46 -12.62
C ASP A 96 11.52 -2.85 -11.95
N HIS A 97 12.63 -2.72 -12.69
CA HIS A 97 13.97 -3.05 -12.23
C HIS A 97 14.73 -1.84 -11.69
N THR A 98 14.09 -0.67 -11.66
CA THR A 98 14.72 0.56 -11.21
C THR A 98 14.63 0.67 -9.70
N GLU A 99 15.71 1.16 -9.09
CA GLU A 99 15.80 1.44 -7.67
C GLU A 99 16.08 2.93 -7.47
N ASN A 100 15.49 3.52 -6.43
CA ASN A 100 15.78 4.89 -6.01
C ASN A 100 15.89 4.98 -4.48
N HIS A 101 16.36 6.14 -3.99
CA HIS A 101 16.58 6.33 -2.55
C HIS A 101 15.29 6.15 -1.72
N HIS A 102 14.14 6.63 -2.22
CA HIS A 102 12.86 6.38 -1.56
C HIS A 102 12.52 4.89 -1.51
N GLY A 103 12.93 4.10 -2.51
CA GLY A 103 12.82 2.65 -2.53
C GLY A 103 13.61 1.99 -1.40
N ASP A 104 14.86 2.39 -1.19
CA ASP A 104 15.70 1.87 -0.10
C ASP A 104 15.07 2.16 1.27
N MET A 105 14.60 3.39 1.47
CA MET A 105 13.94 3.80 2.71
C MET A 105 12.63 3.05 2.94
N PHE A 106 11.85 2.84 1.88
CA PHE A 106 10.59 2.12 1.95
C PHE A 106 10.78 0.65 2.33
N ILE A 107 11.79 -0.02 1.77
CA ILE A 107 12.13 -1.40 2.14
C ILE A 107 12.56 -1.50 3.61
N ASN A 108 13.37 -0.56 4.10
CA ASN A 108 13.76 -0.50 5.50
C ASN A 108 12.55 -0.29 6.41
N PHE A 109 11.68 0.66 6.07
CA PHE A 109 10.42 0.90 6.78
C PHE A 109 9.55 -0.37 6.85
N LEU A 110 9.32 -1.05 5.72
CA LEU A 110 8.51 -2.27 5.68
C LEU A 110 9.11 -3.38 6.56
N SER A 111 10.44 -3.50 6.57
CA SER A 111 11.15 -4.43 7.44
C SER A 111 10.95 -4.09 8.93
N ASP A 112 11.04 -2.81 9.29
CA ASP A 112 10.87 -2.34 10.68
C ASP A 112 9.45 -2.59 11.22
N VAL A 113 8.43 -2.46 10.37
CA VAL A 113 7.03 -2.71 10.76
C VAL A 113 6.57 -4.15 10.54
N ASN A 114 7.39 -5.01 9.93
CA ASN A 114 7.05 -6.40 9.56
C ASN A 114 5.88 -6.50 8.55
N PHE A 115 5.93 -5.65 7.51
CA PHE A 115 4.95 -5.59 6.43
C PHE A 115 5.56 -6.04 5.11
N GLY A 116 4.71 -6.50 4.20
CA GLY A 116 5.09 -6.73 2.81
C GLY A 116 4.10 -6.12 1.81
N MET A 117 4.58 -5.86 0.61
CA MET A 117 3.79 -5.31 -0.51
C MET A 117 3.02 -6.39 -1.28
N LEU A 118 1.78 -6.15 -1.68
CA LEU A 118 1.03 -7.10 -2.50
C LEU A 118 1.53 -7.15 -3.95
N ASN A 119 2.11 -6.04 -4.43
CA ASN A 119 2.64 -5.89 -5.78
C ASN A 119 3.62 -7.02 -6.14
N GLY A 120 3.35 -7.70 -7.26
CA GLY A 120 4.17 -8.81 -7.75
C GLY A 120 3.94 -10.16 -7.06
N ARG A 121 3.07 -10.28 -6.04
CA ARG A 121 2.79 -11.56 -5.37
C ARG A 121 1.61 -12.31 -6.00
N PHE A 122 0.73 -11.59 -6.68
CA PHE A 122 -0.48 -12.10 -7.35
C PHE A 122 -0.28 -12.20 -8.87
N ASN A 123 -1.24 -12.83 -9.55
CA ASN A 123 -1.10 -13.17 -10.97
C ASN A 123 -1.11 -11.93 -11.89
N ASP A 124 -1.88 -10.89 -11.55
CA ASP A 124 -1.97 -9.65 -12.32
C ASP A 124 -0.95 -8.63 -11.83
N ASN A 125 0.26 -8.71 -12.39
CA ASN A 125 1.34 -7.77 -12.13
C ASN A 125 1.48 -6.77 -13.28
N GLN A 126 1.28 -5.48 -13.00
CA GLN A 126 1.31 -4.38 -13.97
C GLN A 126 2.04 -3.17 -13.39
N PHE A 127 2.42 -2.23 -14.26
CA PHE A 127 2.97 -0.95 -13.82
C PHE A 127 1.88 -0.13 -13.14
N THR A 128 2.22 0.56 -12.06
CA THR A 128 1.26 1.34 -11.29
C THR A 128 1.20 2.77 -11.76
N CYS A 129 2.26 3.28 -12.38
CA CYS A 129 2.28 4.56 -13.08
C CYS A 129 2.73 4.35 -14.54
N ILE A 130 1.95 4.89 -15.48
CA ILE A 130 2.15 4.82 -16.93
C ILE A 130 1.96 6.22 -17.51
N SER A 131 3.08 6.93 -17.67
CA SER A 131 3.10 8.29 -18.20
C SER A 131 3.66 8.32 -19.63
N THR A 132 3.74 9.52 -20.21
CA THR A 132 4.41 9.74 -21.49
C THR A 132 5.94 9.60 -21.41
N THR A 133 6.52 9.67 -20.22
CA THR A 133 7.97 9.63 -19.99
C THR A 133 8.47 8.27 -19.55
N GLY A 134 7.58 7.34 -19.18
CA GLY A 134 7.96 6.00 -18.81
C GLY A 134 6.88 5.26 -18.02
N LYS A 135 7.30 4.14 -17.43
CA LYS A 135 6.46 3.34 -16.55
C LYS A 135 7.22 3.00 -15.27
N SER A 136 6.52 2.93 -14.16
CA SER A 136 7.10 2.60 -12.86
C SER A 136 6.11 1.85 -11.97
N VAL A 137 6.67 1.18 -10.98
CA VAL A 137 5.90 0.67 -9.82
C VAL A 137 6.26 1.58 -8.65
N VAL A 138 5.32 2.42 -8.25
CA VAL A 138 5.46 3.44 -7.19
C VAL A 138 4.26 3.49 -6.24
N ASP A 139 3.14 2.89 -6.65
CA ASP A 139 1.94 2.75 -5.83
C ASP A 139 1.91 1.35 -5.23
N TYR A 140 1.65 1.27 -3.93
CA TYR A 140 1.69 0.00 -3.21
C TYR A 140 0.44 -0.19 -2.36
N ILE A 141 0.06 -1.46 -2.16
CA ILE A 141 -0.73 -1.88 -1.01
C ILE A 141 0.16 -2.79 -0.19
N CYS A 142 0.31 -2.50 1.10
CA CYS A 142 1.14 -3.23 2.03
C CYS A 142 0.32 -3.66 3.24
N VAL A 143 0.61 -4.86 3.73
CA VAL A 143 -0.08 -5.48 4.88
C VAL A 143 0.94 -6.15 5.80
N PRO A 144 0.64 -6.36 7.09
CA PRO A 144 1.44 -7.19 7.96
C PRO A 144 1.66 -8.57 7.35
N TYR A 145 2.84 -9.17 7.56
CA TYR A 145 3.12 -10.50 7.04
C TYR A 145 2.14 -11.57 7.52
N GLU A 146 1.70 -11.47 8.77
CA GLU A 146 0.69 -12.35 9.35
C GLU A 146 -0.69 -12.24 8.68
N ASP A 147 -0.96 -11.14 7.98
CA ASP A 147 -2.21 -10.90 7.28
C ASP A 147 -2.16 -11.24 5.77
N MET A 148 -0.99 -11.60 5.24
CA MET A 148 -0.81 -11.94 3.81
C MET A 148 -1.72 -13.08 3.35
N GLU A 149 -1.94 -14.08 4.20
CA GLU A 149 -2.82 -15.22 3.89
C GLU A 149 -4.30 -14.84 3.80
N ASN A 150 -4.68 -13.69 4.36
CA ASN A 150 -6.04 -13.17 4.32
C ASN A 150 -6.33 -12.42 3.01
N ILE A 151 -5.33 -12.20 2.16
CA ILE A 151 -5.49 -11.52 0.87
C ILE A 151 -5.90 -12.56 -0.18
N GLU A 152 -7.15 -12.46 -0.63
CA GLU A 152 -7.73 -13.40 -1.59
C GLU A 152 -7.31 -13.07 -3.03
N ASP A 153 -7.24 -11.78 -3.36
CA ASP A 153 -6.86 -11.30 -4.68
C ASP A 153 -6.23 -9.90 -4.60
N PHE A 154 -5.41 -9.55 -5.59
CA PHE A 154 -4.85 -8.21 -5.76
C PHE A 154 -4.63 -7.94 -7.24
N LYS A 155 -5.13 -6.79 -7.71
CA LYS A 155 -5.04 -6.38 -9.11
C LYS A 155 -4.64 -4.92 -9.25
N ILE A 156 -3.99 -4.69 -10.38
CA ILE A 156 -3.58 -3.37 -10.86
C ILE A 156 -4.28 -3.17 -12.20
N VAL A 157 -5.13 -2.16 -12.30
CA VAL A 157 -5.89 -1.86 -13.51
C VAL A 157 -5.43 -0.52 -14.09
N PRO A 158 -4.73 -0.54 -15.23
CA PRO A 158 -4.36 0.67 -15.95
C PRO A 158 -5.57 1.53 -16.30
N MET A 159 -5.43 2.85 -16.23
CA MET A 159 -6.50 3.76 -16.62
C MET A 159 -6.93 3.59 -18.09
N SER A 160 -6.02 3.16 -18.96
CA SER A 160 -6.34 2.79 -20.35
C SER A 160 -7.43 1.73 -20.42
N ASP A 161 -7.37 0.73 -19.54
CA ASP A 161 -8.30 -0.40 -19.56
C ASP A 161 -9.67 0.03 -19.03
N ILE A 162 -9.70 0.92 -18.02
CA ILE A 162 -10.94 1.52 -17.53
C ILE A 162 -11.59 2.35 -18.63
N ILE A 163 -10.81 3.18 -19.33
CA ILE A 163 -11.31 4.08 -20.38
C ILE A 163 -11.88 3.31 -21.57
N ASN A 164 -11.21 2.23 -21.98
CA ASN A 164 -11.71 1.36 -23.04
C ASN A 164 -13.07 0.71 -22.71
N ASN A 165 -13.46 0.68 -21.44
CA ASN A 165 -14.72 0.10 -20.95
C ASN A 165 -15.80 1.13 -20.62
N ILE A 166 -15.55 2.42 -20.76
CA ILE A 166 -16.54 3.49 -20.55
C ILE A 166 -16.86 4.21 -21.86
N SER A 167 -18.11 4.66 -22.00
CA SER A 167 -18.56 5.37 -23.22
C SER A 167 -18.15 6.84 -23.26
N TYR A 168 -17.39 7.32 -22.27
CA TYR A 168 -17.00 8.72 -22.11
C TYR A 168 -15.48 8.84 -22.14
N ILE A 169 -14.97 9.79 -22.92
CA ILE A 169 -13.54 10.12 -22.97
C ILE A 169 -13.31 11.30 -22.04
N PRO A 170 -12.55 11.15 -20.95
CA PRO A 170 -12.26 12.24 -20.04
C PRO A 170 -11.25 13.23 -20.64
N ASP A 171 -11.31 14.49 -20.19
CA ASP A 171 -10.40 15.56 -20.63
C ASP A 171 -8.95 15.31 -20.21
N SER A 172 -8.75 14.59 -19.10
CA SER A 172 -7.47 14.11 -18.64
C SER A 172 -7.58 12.69 -18.12
N ILE A 173 -6.52 11.92 -18.34
CA ILE A 173 -6.41 10.54 -17.91
C ILE A 173 -5.29 10.51 -16.88
N PRO A 174 -5.55 10.08 -15.63
CA PRO A 174 -4.49 9.83 -14.67
C PRO A 174 -3.49 8.82 -15.23
N ASP A 175 -2.21 9.08 -15.03
CA ASP A 175 -1.12 8.16 -15.35
C ASP A 175 -1.00 7.03 -14.32
N HIS A 176 -1.55 7.20 -13.11
CA HIS A 176 -1.61 6.15 -12.10
C HIS A 176 -2.77 5.18 -12.33
N SER A 177 -2.47 3.90 -12.20
CA SER A 177 -3.39 2.77 -12.28
C SER A 177 -4.17 2.62 -10.98
N VAL A 178 -5.33 1.98 -11.04
CA VAL A 178 -6.12 1.66 -9.85
C VAL A 178 -5.60 0.35 -9.24
N LEU A 179 -5.26 0.39 -7.96
CA LEU A 179 -4.91 -0.79 -7.17
C LEU A 179 -6.11 -1.19 -6.31
N TYR A 180 -6.47 -2.47 -6.29
CA TYR A 180 -7.44 -2.99 -5.32
C TYR A 180 -7.06 -4.41 -4.88
N CYS A 181 -7.44 -4.74 -3.65
CA CYS A 181 -7.28 -6.07 -3.08
C CYS A 181 -8.61 -6.55 -2.50
N ASP A 182 -8.86 -7.85 -2.64
CA ASP A 182 -9.93 -8.55 -1.95
C ASP A 182 -9.35 -9.18 -0.68
N VAL A 183 -9.99 -8.91 0.45
CA VAL A 183 -9.48 -9.32 1.76
C VAL A 183 -10.54 -10.08 2.54
N ASN A 184 -10.14 -11.24 3.05
CA ASN A 184 -10.92 -12.00 4.01
C ASN A 184 -10.71 -11.44 5.43
N LEU A 185 -11.68 -10.66 5.89
CA LEU A 185 -11.69 -10.10 7.24
C LEU A 185 -12.37 -11.01 8.26
N SER A 186 -12.61 -12.29 7.95
CA SER A 186 -13.21 -13.19 8.94
C SER A 186 -12.28 -13.34 10.13
N THR A 187 -12.81 -13.04 11.31
CA THR A 187 -12.09 -13.20 12.56
C THR A 187 -12.03 -14.69 12.89
N ASN A 188 -10.85 -15.31 12.76
CA ASN A 188 -10.53 -16.52 13.51
C ASN A 188 -10.33 -16.18 15.00
N GLU A 189 -11.25 -15.42 15.59
CA GLU A 189 -11.32 -15.27 17.03
C GLU A 189 -11.82 -16.60 17.58
N TYR A 190 -10.87 -17.41 18.04
CA TYR A 190 -11.14 -18.39 19.07
C TYR A 190 -11.91 -17.68 20.17
N ARG A 191 -13.17 -18.10 20.34
CA ARG A 191 -14.01 -17.78 21.50
C ARG A 191 -13.26 -18.25 22.75
N TYR A 192 -12.52 -17.37 23.39
CA TYR A 192 -12.22 -17.53 24.80
C TYR A 192 -13.39 -16.89 25.54
N GLU A 193 -14.34 -17.77 25.91
CA GLU A 193 -15.32 -17.52 26.97
C GLU A 193 -14.61 -17.37 28.33
#